data_AF-A0A920K553-F1
#
_entry.id   AF-A0A920K553-F1
#
_cell.length_a   1.000
_cell.length_b   1.000
_cell.length_c   1.000
_cell.angle_alpha   90.00
_cell.angle_beta   90.00
_cell.angle_gamma   90.00
#
_symmetry.space_group_name_H-M   'P 1'
#
loop_
_entity.id
_entity.type
_entity.pdbx_description
1 polymer ?
#
loop_
_entity_poly.entity_id
_entity_poly.type
_entity_poly.pdbx_seq_one_letter_code
_entity_poly.pdbx_strand_id
1 'polypeptide(L)'
;MLDIKPAIFFALLLISSCAEFRNPSAPNLMQQYVAETPGQVFIKFNSRGDFLELATFSSVEVKIDHPSALKNAELLAISEGRKNLLIYFEEQINNPNFIELIERSLNNSEISKKEIKRQVALKLQENLILNKIEILNSLYVNSSQFDRKANLLKATLLSENSIKKMWNKIKRITE
;
A
#
# COMPACT_ATOMS: atom_id res chain seq x y z
N MET A 1 -29.77 63.20 38.02
CA MET A 1 -30.85 62.77 37.11
C MET A 1 -30.38 61.56 36.35
N LEU A 2 -31.22 60.53 36.33
CA LEU A 2 -31.10 59.28 35.57
C LEU A 2 -30.83 59.54 34.08
N ASP A 3 -30.13 58.64 33.37
CA ASP A 3 -30.85 57.63 32.58
C ASP A 3 -30.00 56.47 32.04
N ILE A 4 -30.71 55.38 31.83
CA ILE A 4 -30.35 53.98 31.71
C ILE A 4 -30.05 53.60 30.24
N LYS A 5 -29.06 52.73 30.02
CA LYS A 5 -28.76 52.00 28.76
C LYS A 5 -30.00 51.19 28.30
N PRO A 6 -30.25 50.87 27.00
CA PRO A 6 -29.58 49.72 26.35
C PRO A 6 -29.57 49.74 24.79
N ALA A 7 -29.21 48.59 24.19
CA ALA A 7 -29.18 48.23 22.75
C ALA A 7 -27.80 48.40 22.09
N ILE A 8 -26.87 47.44 22.25
CA ILE A 8 -26.82 46.14 21.53
C ILE A 8 -26.78 46.35 20.01
N PHE A 9 -25.62 46.09 19.39
CA PHE A 9 -25.43 45.07 18.34
C PHE A 9 -24.07 45.29 17.65
N PHE A 10 -23.20 44.27 17.71
CA PHE A 10 -22.04 44.05 16.82
C PHE A 10 -20.92 45.10 16.92
N ALA A 11 -19.78 44.83 17.55
CA ALA A 11 -18.87 43.79 17.10
C ALA A 11 -17.93 43.36 18.24
N LEU A 12 -18.39 42.37 19.01
CA LEU A 12 -17.49 41.38 19.62
C LEU A 12 -17.15 40.38 18.51
N LEU A 13 -16.00 40.56 17.87
CA LEU A 13 -15.34 39.54 17.04
C LEU A 13 -13.83 39.80 17.18
N LEU A 14 -13.26 39.32 18.29
CA LEU A 14 -12.48 38.09 18.26
C LEU A 14 -11.28 38.20 17.31
N ILE A 15 -10.32 39.04 17.70
CA ILE A 15 -8.91 38.81 17.33
C ILE A 15 -8.27 38.02 18.47
N SER A 16 -8.84 36.84 18.76
CA SER A 16 -8.07 35.77 19.38
C SER A 16 -7.16 35.26 18.27
N SER A 17 -5.94 35.81 18.21
CA SER A 17 -4.86 35.21 17.42
C SER A 17 -4.82 33.72 17.76
N CYS A 18 -5.17 32.90 16.78
CA CYS A 18 -4.97 31.47 16.81
C CYS A 18 -3.49 31.25 17.09
N ALA A 19 -3.16 30.92 18.35
CA ALA A 19 -2.05 30.04 18.60
C ALA A 19 -2.30 28.82 17.71
N GLU A 20 -1.48 28.64 16.68
CA GLU A 20 -1.40 27.36 15.98
C GLU A 20 -0.98 26.34 17.03
N PHE A 21 -1.99 25.72 17.63
CA PHE A 21 -1.84 24.53 18.42
C PHE A 21 -1.29 23.48 17.44
N ARG A 22 0.04 23.39 17.36
CA ARG A 22 0.74 22.26 16.75
C ARG A 22 0.28 21.03 17.50
N ASN A 23 -0.76 20.41 16.97
CA ASN A 23 -1.29 19.16 17.45
C ASN A 23 -0.24 18.09 17.10
N PRO A 24 0.47 17.46 18.07
CA PRO A 24 1.49 16.45 17.77
C PRO A 24 0.88 15.10 17.35
N SER A 25 -0.38 15.08 16.90
CA SER A 25 -1.24 13.91 17.01
C SER A 25 -2.16 13.73 15.82
N ALA A 26 -1.68 13.98 14.60
CA ALA A 26 -2.28 13.41 13.41
C ALA A 26 -1.21 12.55 12.75
N PRO A 27 -1.25 11.20 12.85
CA PRO A 27 -0.36 10.37 12.06
C PRO A 27 -0.55 10.78 10.60
N ASN A 28 0.54 11.19 9.96
CA ASN A 28 0.51 11.73 8.62
C ASN A 28 -0.18 10.71 7.68
N LEU A 29 -1.40 11.02 7.24
CA LEU A 29 -2.27 10.11 6.46
C LEU A 29 -1.66 9.72 5.11
N MET A 30 -0.58 10.41 4.70
CA MET A 30 0.17 10.18 3.48
C MET A 30 1.41 9.29 3.67
N GLN A 31 1.79 8.96 4.90
CA GLN A 31 3.02 8.19 5.15
C GLN A 31 2.82 6.73 4.80
N GLN A 32 3.67 6.24 3.89
CA GLN A 32 3.66 4.88 3.38
C GLN A 32 4.85 4.11 3.94
N TYR A 33 4.60 2.87 4.33
CA TYR A 33 5.59 1.94 4.87
C TYR A 33 5.71 0.76 3.93
N VAL A 34 6.91 0.17 3.87
CA VAL A 34 7.20 -1.02 3.07
C VAL A 34 7.68 -2.12 4.02
N ALA A 35 7.00 -3.26 3.99
CA ALA A 35 7.48 -4.48 4.64
C ALA A 35 8.00 -5.46 3.57
N GLU A 36 9.26 -5.88 3.71
CA GLU A 36 9.82 -6.98 2.94
C GLU A 36 9.56 -8.29 3.68
N THR A 37 8.83 -9.19 3.02
CA THR A 37 8.40 -10.47 3.61
C THR A 37 9.03 -11.65 2.86
N PRO A 38 9.04 -12.86 3.48
CA PRO A 38 9.55 -14.06 2.82
C PRO A 38 8.91 -14.29 1.44
N GLY A 39 9.66 -14.88 0.52
CA GLY A 39 9.18 -15.13 -0.85
C GLY A 39 9.26 -13.92 -1.77
N GLN A 40 10.07 -12.91 -1.45
CA GLN A 40 10.27 -11.69 -2.25
C GLN A 40 8.95 -10.92 -2.47
N VAL A 41 8.12 -10.87 -1.43
CA VAL A 41 6.87 -10.13 -1.43
C VAL A 41 7.04 -8.86 -0.61
N PHE A 42 6.76 -7.72 -1.25
CA PHE A 42 6.89 -6.40 -0.66
C PHE A 42 5.49 -5.80 -0.50
N ILE A 43 5.14 -5.40 0.73
CA ILE A 43 3.81 -4.89 1.04
C ILE A 43 3.91 -3.43 1.42
N LYS A 44 3.19 -2.58 0.68
CA LYS A 44 3.01 -1.16 0.99
C LYS A 44 1.71 -0.93 1.74
N PHE A 45 1.80 -0.21 2.85
CA PHE A 45 0.66 0.10 3.71
C PHE A 45 0.83 1.46 4.39
N ASN A 46 -0.26 2.04 4.89
CA ASN A 46 -0.20 3.33 5.60
C ASN A 46 -0.14 3.18 7.12
N SER A 47 -0.04 4.31 7.83
CA SER A 47 -0.01 4.39 9.29
C SER A 47 -1.26 3.84 10.00
N ARG A 48 -2.33 3.55 9.27
CA ARG A 48 -3.57 2.96 9.78
C ARG A 48 -3.68 1.46 9.50
N GLY A 49 -2.66 0.85 8.88
CA GLY A 49 -2.69 -0.56 8.48
C GLY A 49 -3.54 -0.82 7.24
N ASP A 50 -3.90 0.21 6.47
CA ASP A 50 -4.62 0.01 5.22
C ASP A 50 -3.64 -0.46 4.14
N PHE A 51 -4.00 -1.53 3.42
CA PHE A 51 -3.24 -2.03 2.28
C PHE A 51 -3.28 -1.04 1.10
N LEU A 52 -2.11 -0.79 0.51
CA LEU A 52 -1.97 0.12 -0.64
C LEU A 52 -1.55 -0.61 -1.91
N GLU A 53 -0.47 -1.38 -1.83
CA GLU A 53 0.13 -2.06 -2.99
C GLU A 53 0.96 -3.26 -2.52
N LEU A 54 1.06 -4.28 -3.37
CA LEU A 54 1.91 -5.43 -3.21
C LEU A 54 2.81 -5.55 -4.43
N ALA A 55 4.10 -5.83 -4.22
CA ALA A 55 5.04 -6.16 -5.28
C ALA A 55 5.61 -7.57 -5.09
N THR A 56 5.82 -8.28 -6.19
CA THR A 56 6.52 -9.57 -6.23
C THR A 56 7.28 -9.73 -7.55
N PHE A 57 8.10 -10.77 -7.64
CA PHE A 57 8.94 -11.04 -8.79
C PHE A 57 8.66 -12.44 -9.34
N SER A 58 8.73 -12.56 -10.66
CA SER A 58 8.69 -13.86 -11.35
C SER A 58 9.71 -13.90 -12.47
N SER A 59 10.09 -15.12 -12.88
CA SER A 59 11.10 -15.34 -13.90
C SER A 59 10.69 -16.52 -14.76
N VAL A 60 10.49 -16.28 -16.04
CA VAL A 60 9.98 -17.28 -17.00
C VAL A 60 11.02 -17.53 -18.08
N GLU A 61 11.21 -18.79 -18.44
CA GLU A 61 12.06 -19.18 -19.56
C GLU A 61 11.47 -18.74 -20.91
N VAL A 62 12.29 -18.13 -21.76
CA VAL A 62 11.92 -17.72 -23.11
C VAL A 62 12.76 -18.47 -24.12
N LYS A 63 12.11 -19.35 -24.88
CA LYS A 63 12.79 -20.22 -25.86
C LYS A 63 13.28 -19.49 -27.11
N ILE A 64 12.67 -18.35 -27.45
CA ILE A 64 12.94 -17.61 -28.68
C ILE A 64 12.92 -16.11 -28.36
N ASP A 65 14.00 -15.39 -28.70
CA ASP A 65 14.06 -13.93 -28.61
C ASP A 65 13.24 -13.29 -29.75
N HIS A 66 11.91 -13.35 -29.60
CA HIS A 66 10.95 -12.75 -30.52
C HIS A 66 9.91 -11.95 -29.73
N PRO A 67 9.47 -10.77 -30.20
CA PRO A 67 8.55 -9.91 -29.44
C PRO A 67 7.27 -10.61 -28.95
N SER A 68 6.68 -11.50 -29.77
CA SER A 68 5.48 -12.26 -29.35
C SER A 68 5.78 -13.30 -28.27
N ALA A 69 6.95 -13.94 -28.30
CA ALA A 69 7.38 -14.88 -27.27
C ALA A 69 7.66 -14.17 -25.94
N LEU A 70 8.29 -12.99 -26.00
CA LEU A 70 8.48 -12.13 -24.82
C LEU A 70 7.13 -11.69 -24.23
N LYS A 71 6.16 -11.32 -25.07
CA LYS A 71 4.83 -10.93 -24.59
C LYS A 71 4.07 -12.10 -23.95
N ASN A 72 4.19 -13.29 -24.51
CA ASN A 72 3.62 -14.49 -23.91
C ASN A 72 4.30 -14.84 -22.58
N ALA A 73 5.63 -14.66 -22.50
CA ALA A 73 6.37 -14.86 -21.26
C ALA A 73 5.92 -13.90 -20.15
N GLU A 74 5.55 -12.65 -20.46
CA GLU A 74 4.93 -11.73 -19.49
C GLU A 74 3.59 -12.25 -18.93
N LEU A 75 2.75 -12.87 -19.77
CA LEU A 75 1.48 -13.47 -19.31
C LEU A 75 1.71 -14.70 -18.43
N LEU A 76 2.70 -15.52 -18.79
CA LEU A 76 3.14 -16.64 -17.95
C LEU A 76 3.71 -16.12 -16.63
N ALA A 77 4.47 -15.04 -16.66
CA ALA A 77 5.06 -14.43 -15.47
C ALA A 77 4.00 -13.95 -14.49
N ILE A 78 2.88 -13.39 -14.97
CA ILE A 78 1.70 -13.08 -14.14
C ILE A 78 1.10 -14.35 -13.52
N SER A 79 0.98 -15.42 -14.31
CA SER A 79 0.37 -16.67 -13.86
C SER A 79 1.21 -17.34 -12.76
N GLU A 80 2.52 -17.37 -12.93
CA GLU A 80 3.47 -17.83 -11.90
C GLU A 80 3.45 -16.93 -10.67
N GLY A 81 3.45 -15.61 -10.86
CA GLY A 81 3.34 -14.66 -9.76
C GLY A 81 2.08 -14.85 -8.93
N ARG A 82 0.93 -15.09 -9.57
CA ARG A 82 -0.33 -15.41 -8.88
C ARG A 82 -0.23 -16.70 -8.07
N LYS A 83 0.38 -17.75 -8.64
CA LYS A 83 0.60 -19.01 -7.93
C LYS A 83 1.50 -18.81 -6.70
N ASN A 84 2.61 -18.11 -6.86
CA ASN A 84 3.55 -17.84 -5.77
C ASN A 84 2.91 -16.98 -4.68
N LEU A 85 2.13 -15.96 -5.06
CA LEU A 85 1.39 -15.15 -4.10
C LEU A 85 0.31 -15.96 -3.38
N LEU A 86 -0.38 -16.87 -4.06
CA LEU A 86 -1.36 -17.74 -3.43
C LEU A 86 -0.73 -18.56 -2.29
N ILE A 87 0.42 -19.17 -2.57
CA ILE A 87 1.23 -19.92 -1.59
C ILE A 87 1.67 -18.99 -0.45
N TYR A 88 2.19 -17.81 -0.76
CA TYR A 88 2.55 -16.80 0.23
C TYR A 88 1.38 -16.44 1.16
N PHE A 89 0.19 -16.22 0.61
CA PHE A 89 -1.01 -15.91 1.40
C PHE A 89 -1.39 -17.06 2.34
N GLU A 90 -1.16 -18.30 1.93
CA GLU A 90 -1.48 -19.49 2.73
C GLU A 90 -0.46 -19.75 3.83
N GLU A 91 0.82 -19.54 3.54
CA GLU A 91 1.92 -19.89 4.45
C GLU A 91 2.36 -18.74 5.36
N GLN A 92 2.32 -17.49 4.87
CA GLN A 92 2.98 -16.36 5.53
C GLN A 92 2.00 -15.43 6.23
N ILE A 93 0.81 -15.17 5.67
CA ILE A 93 -0.09 -14.16 6.24
C ILE A 93 -0.62 -14.57 7.63
N ASN A 94 -0.94 -15.85 7.83
CA ASN A 94 -1.37 -16.37 9.13
C ASN A 94 -0.20 -16.83 10.02
N ASN A 95 1.04 -16.65 9.55
CA ASN A 95 2.22 -17.03 10.33
C ASN A 95 2.34 -16.12 11.58
N PRO A 96 2.61 -16.66 12.77
CA PRO A 96 2.81 -15.85 13.98
C PRO A 96 3.86 -14.73 13.83
N ASN A 97 4.87 -14.95 12.99
CA ASN A 97 5.95 -13.99 12.75
C ASN A 97 5.55 -12.83 11.83
N PHE A 98 4.41 -12.91 11.12
CA PHE A 98 3.95 -11.86 10.22
C PHE A 98 3.80 -10.53 10.95
N ILE A 99 3.16 -10.55 12.12
CA ILE A 99 2.92 -9.35 12.93
C ILE A 99 4.24 -8.71 13.35
N GLU A 100 5.20 -9.50 13.83
CA GLU A 100 6.51 -8.99 14.22
C GLU A 100 7.26 -8.36 13.06
N LEU A 101 7.15 -8.94 11.87
CA LEU A 101 7.79 -8.43 10.66
C LEU A 101 7.22 -7.06 10.30
N ILE A 102 5.90 -6.90 10.31
CA ILE A 102 5.26 -5.61 10.06
C ILE A 102 5.64 -4.61 11.16
N GLU A 103 5.64 -5.00 12.43
CA GLU A 103 6.09 -4.13 13.53
C GLU A 103 7.53 -3.64 13.32
N ARG A 104 8.44 -4.49 12.83
CA ARG A 104 9.84 -4.11 12.53
C ARG A 104 9.92 -3.07 11.41
N SER A 105 9.09 -3.17 10.39
CA SER A 105 9.05 -2.16 9.31
C SER A 105 8.60 -0.78 9.79
N LEU A 106 7.95 -0.71 10.95
CA LEU A 106 7.52 0.53 11.61
C LEU A 106 8.56 1.06 12.62
N ASN A 107 9.74 0.45 12.77
CA ASN A 107 10.70 0.88 13.79
C ASN A 107 11.29 2.28 13.58
N ASN A 108 11.40 2.72 12.33
CA ASN A 108 11.87 4.05 11.97
C ASN A 108 10.70 5.02 11.70
N SER A 109 9.49 4.66 12.10
CA SER A 109 8.29 5.50 11.94
C SER A 109 8.06 6.42 13.12
N GLU A 110 7.19 7.42 12.93
CA GLU A 110 6.70 8.29 14.02
C GLU A 110 5.83 7.51 15.04
N ILE A 111 5.41 6.29 14.70
CA ILE A 111 4.64 5.41 15.57
C ILE A 111 5.60 4.80 16.60
N SER A 112 5.77 5.46 17.74
CA SER A 112 6.68 5.00 18.79
C SER A 112 6.10 3.90 19.68
N LYS A 113 4.77 3.90 19.90
CA LYS A 113 4.10 2.96 20.80
C LYS A 113 3.97 1.57 20.17
N LYS A 114 4.55 0.56 20.83
CA LYS A 114 4.49 -0.86 20.40
C LYS A 114 3.06 -1.36 20.16
N GLU A 115 2.13 -1.01 21.06
CA GLU A 115 0.71 -1.40 20.91
C GLU A 115 0.10 -0.87 19.61
N ILE A 116 0.40 0.38 19.23
CA ILE A 116 -0.12 0.95 17.97
C ILE A 116 0.49 0.23 16.76
N LYS A 117 1.79 -0.08 16.78
CA LYS A 117 2.43 -0.87 15.71
C LYS A 117 1.77 -2.23 15.55
N ARG A 118 1.44 -2.89 16.66
CA ARG A 118 0.74 -4.18 16.67
C ARG A 118 -0.66 -4.08 16.08
N GLN A 119 -1.43 -3.06 16.46
CA GLN A 119 -2.76 -2.82 15.88
C GLN A 119 -2.70 -2.55 14.37
N VAL A 120 -1.71 -1.78 13.92
CA VAL A 120 -1.46 -1.55 12.48
C VAL A 120 -1.15 -2.85 11.75
N ALA A 121 -0.29 -3.70 12.33
CA ALA A 121 0.08 -4.99 11.76
C ALA A 121 -1.11 -5.97 11.69
N LEU A 122 -1.92 -6.06 12.74
CA LEU A 122 -3.13 -6.89 12.79
C LEU A 122 -4.16 -6.42 11.76
N LYS A 123 -4.38 -5.11 11.66
CA LYS A 123 -5.30 -4.55 10.66
C LYS A 123 -4.80 -4.77 9.23
N LEU A 124 -3.49 -4.66 8.99
CA LEU A 124 -2.93 -4.99 7.68
C LEU A 124 -3.13 -6.48 7.34
N GLN A 125 -2.89 -7.38 8.30
CA GLN A 125 -3.12 -8.81 8.13
C GLN A 125 -4.58 -9.09 7.73
N GLU A 126 -5.54 -8.52 8.46
CA GLU A 126 -6.97 -8.64 8.17
C GLU A 126 -7.31 -8.11 6.76
N ASN A 127 -6.80 -6.92 6.40
CA ASN A 127 -7.00 -6.35 5.07
C ASN A 127 -6.46 -7.27 3.96
N LEU A 128 -5.29 -7.87 4.15
CA LEU A 128 -4.68 -8.78 3.19
C LEU A 128 -5.50 -10.07 3.04
N ILE A 129 -6.05 -10.61 4.14
CA ILE A 129 -6.92 -11.80 4.11
C ILE A 129 -8.22 -11.49 3.37
N LEU A 130 -8.90 -10.40 3.74
CA LEU A 130 -10.19 -10.02 3.14
C LEU A 130 -10.06 -9.71 1.64
N ASN A 131 -8.94 -9.10 1.22
CA ASN A 131 -8.73 -8.67 -0.16
C ASN A 131 -7.87 -9.66 -0.98
N LYS A 132 -7.55 -10.86 -0.45
CA LYS A 132 -6.67 -11.85 -1.10
C LYS A 132 -7.01 -12.07 -2.58
N ILE A 133 -8.28 -12.36 -2.88
CA ILE A 133 -8.72 -12.67 -4.25
C ILE A 133 -8.59 -11.46 -5.17
N GLU A 134 -8.93 -10.27 -4.68
CA GLU A 134 -8.80 -9.03 -5.43
C GLU A 134 -7.33 -8.72 -5.75
N ILE A 135 -6.44 -8.85 -4.77
CA ILE A 135 -5.00 -8.65 -4.92
C ILE A 135 -4.45 -9.58 -6.01
N LEU A 136 -4.76 -10.88 -5.93
CA LEU A 136 -4.34 -11.87 -6.93
C LEU A 136 -4.85 -11.54 -8.35
N ASN A 137 -6.11 -11.11 -8.46
CA ASN A 137 -6.72 -10.78 -9.75
C ASN A 137 -6.21 -9.46 -10.31
N SER A 138 -5.80 -8.51 -9.46
CA SER A 138 -5.36 -7.19 -9.88
C SER A 138 -3.92 -7.14 -10.40
N LEU A 139 -3.15 -8.21 -10.17
CA LEU A 139 -1.74 -8.36 -10.51
C LEU A 139 -1.44 -8.05 -11.99
N TYR A 140 -0.45 -7.21 -12.24
CA TYR A 140 -0.01 -6.81 -13.57
C TYR A 140 1.51 -6.70 -13.66
N VAL A 141 2.06 -6.79 -14.87
CA VAL A 141 3.50 -6.54 -15.11
C VAL A 141 3.75 -5.04 -15.07
N ASN A 142 4.53 -4.59 -14.09
CA ASN A 142 4.98 -3.21 -14.01
C ASN A 142 6.23 -2.99 -14.86
N SER A 143 7.16 -3.93 -14.82
CA SER A 143 8.38 -3.92 -15.62
C SER A 143 8.84 -5.33 -15.93
N SER A 144 9.46 -5.52 -17.08
CA SER A 144 10.06 -6.79 -17.50
C SER A 144 11.44 -6.54 -18.11
N GLN A 145 12.36 -7.49 -17.91
CA GLN A 145 13.67 -7.48 -18.52
C GLN A 145 14.02 -8.87 -19.01
N PHE A 146 14.39 -8.99 -20.28
CA PHE A 146 14.86 -10.24 -20.86
C PHE A 146 16.38 -10.37 -20.73
N ASP A 147 16.82 -11.39 -20.01
CA ASP A 147 18.21 -11.80 -19.94
C ASP A 147 18.49 -12.82 -21.05
N ARG A 148 19.10 -12.35 -22.15
CA ARG A 148 19.48 -13.17 -23.30
C ARG A 148 20.49 -14.26 -22.98
N LYS A 149 21.32 -14.09 -21.94
CA LYS A 149 22.34 -15.10 -21.58
C LYS A 149 21.70 -16.27 -20.85
N ALA A 150 20.73 -15.96 -19.99
CA ALA A 150 20.00 -16.96 -19.22
C ALA A 150 18.73 -17.48 -19.91
N ASN A 151 18.30 -16.85 -21.01
CA ASN A 151 17.00 -17.08 -21.64
C ASN A 151 15.83 -16.91 -20.66
N LEU A 152 15.92 -15.92 -19.76
CA LEU A 152 14.92 -15.66 -18.72
C LEU A 152 14.33 -14.27 -18.86
N LEU A 153 13.01 -14.16 -18.90
CA LEU A 153 12.29 -12.91 -18.70
C LEU A 153 12.01 -12.74 -17.21
N LYS A 154 12.64 -11.74 -16.59
CA LYS A 154 12.40 -11.35 -15.20
C LYS A 154 11.34 -10.26 -15.18
N ALA A 155 10.26 -10.45 -14.43
CA ALA A 155 9.17 -9.50 -14.31
C ALA A 155 9.01 -9.04 -12.86
N THR A 156 8.76 -7.74 -12.70
CA THR A 156 8.23 -7.17 -11.46
C THR A 156 6.73 -7.02 -11.62
N LEU A 157 6.00 -7.65 -10.72
CA LEU A 157 4.54 -7.67 -10.71
C LEU A 157 4.03 -6.80 -9.57
N LEU A 158 3.04 -5.98 -9.86
CA LEU A 158 2.37 -5.13 -8.88
C LEU A 158 0.88 -5.46 -8.78
N SER A 159 0.35 -5.33 -7.58
CA SER A 159 -1.08 -5.35 -7.29
C SER A 159 -1.40 -4.12 -6.46
N GLU A 160 -2.39 -3.34 -6.87
CA GLU A 160 -2.83 -2.13 -6.16
C GLU A 160 -4.25 -2.32 -5.62
N ASN A 161 -4.56 -1.62 -4.53
CA ASN A 161 -5.92 -1.53 -4.02
C ASN A 161 -6.89 -1.04 -5.11
N SER A 162 -8.01 -1.75 -5.35
CA SER A 162 -8.95 -1.47 -6.46
C SER A 162 -9.48 -0.04 -6.47
N ILE A 163 -9.64 0.60 -5.31
CA ILE A 163 -10.10 2.00 -5.24
C ILE A 163 -9.14 2.91 -5.99
N LYS A 164 -7.83 2.71 -5.82
CA LYS A 164 -6.79 3.49 -6.50
C LYS A 164 -6.75 3.14 -8.00
N LYS A 165 -6.93 1.86 -8.35
CA LYS A 165 -7.01 1.39 -9.75
C LYS A 165 -8.22 1.99 -10.48
N MET A 166 -9.38 2.08 -9.82
CA MET A 166 -10.59 2.68 -10.34
C MET A 166 -10.45 4.20 -10.47
N TRP A 167 -9.87 4.87 -9.48
CA TRP A 167 -9.58 6.31 -9.54
C TRP A 167 -8.58 6.65 -10.66
N ASN A 168 -7.50 5.88 -10.81
CA ASN A 168 -6.52 6.05 -11.88
C ASN A 168 -7.14 5.80 -13.26
N LYS A 169 -8.08 4.85 -13.36
CA LYS A 169 -8.83 4.60 -14.60
C LYS A 169 -9.77 5.76 -14.94
N ILE A 170 -10.47 6.32 -13.95
CA ILE A 170 -11.33 7.50 -14.14
C ILE A 170 -10.49 8.69 -14.56
N LYS A 171 -9.37 8.95 -13.87
CA LYS A 171 -8.46 10.07 -14.16
C LYS A 171 -7.93 10.04 -15.60
N ARG A 172 -7.55 8.86 -16.10
CA ARG A 172 -7.11 8.63 -17.49
C ARG A 172 -8.21 8.83 -18.55
N ILE A 173 -9.48 8.81 -18.17
CA ILE A 173 -10.61 9.03 -19.09
C ILE A 173 -10.98 10.52 -19.13
N THR A 174 -10.65 11.27 -18.08
CA THR A 174 -10.97 12.70 -17.92
C THR A 174 -9.85 13.65 -18.35
N GLU A 175 -8.67 13.13 -18.70
CA GLU A 175 -7.54 13.85 -19.32
C GLU A 175 -7.49 13.55 -20.82
#